data_AF-A0A433JYU4-F1
#
_entry.id   AF-A0A433JYU4-F1
#
_cell.length_a   1.000
_cell.length_b   1.000
_cell.length_c   1.000
_cell.angle_alpha   90.00
_cell.angle_beta   90.00
_cell.angle_gamma   90.00
#
_symmetry.space_group_name_H-M   'P 1'
#
loop_
_entity.id
_entity.type
_entity.pdbx_description
1 polymer ?
#
loop_
_entity_poly.entity_id
_entity_poly.type
_entity_poly.pdbx_seq_one_letter_code
_entity_poly.pdbx_strand_id
1 'polypeptide(L)'
;MVILFPSYIRRIALKNTFFSSKNPRLYHIDLGETVITHPFFSLHNFLRQAHIHHGVKEGEACYHQLQAACLVNWFDFTPNQLLKAFSLAKTLWPIYSALGAYRLMNSINLNAFRLYYANTPNRLARYLKEYLNNNG
;
A
#
# COMPACT_ATOMS: atom_id res chain seq x y z
N MET A 1 13.16 -2.99 -8.91
CA MET A 1 12.45 -4.29 -8.80
C MET A 1 11.41 -4.37 -9.91
N VAL A 2 11.59 -5.28 -10.88
CA VAL A 2 10.61 -5.52 -11.96
C VAL A 2 9.73 -6.68 -11.52
N ILE A 3 8.47 -6.42 -11.20
CA ILE A 3 7.49 -7.47 -10.93
C ILE A 3 6.77 -7.77 -12.24
N LEU A 4 6.93 -8.98 -12.76
CA LEU A 4 6.17 -9.46 -13.92
C LEU A 4 4.81 -9.94 -13.43
N PHE A 5 3.75 -9.29 -13.92
CA PHE A 5 2.39 -9.63 -13.54
C PHE A 5 1.68 -10.44 -14.64
N PRO A 6 0.91 -11.49 -14.29
CA PRO A 6 -0.01 -12.17 -15.18
C PRO A 6 -0.99 -11.24 -15.91
N SER A 7 -1.49 -11.72 -17.05
CA SER A 7 -2.27 -10.97 -18.05
C SER A 7 -3.55 -10.27 -17.55
N TYR A 8 -4.14 -10.71 -16.44
CA TYR A 8 -5.36 -10.15 -15.85
C TYR A 8 -5.09 -9.01 -14.84
N ILE A 9 -3.87 -8.90 -14.33
CA ILE A 9 -3.46 -7.81 -13.41
C ILE A 9 -3.19 -6.50 -14.18
N ARG A 10 -3.19 -6.56 -15.52
CA ARG A 10 -3.05 -5.42 -16.44
C ARG A 10 -4.03 -4.26 -16.20
N ARG A 11 -5.07 -4.42 -15.36
CA ARG A 11 -6.08 -3.38 -15.05
C ARG A 11 -5.88 -2.65 -13.72
N ILE A 12 -4.93 -3.06 -12.88
CA ILE A 12 -4.70 -2.42 -11.57
C ILE A 12 -3.51 -1.48 -11.70
N ALA A 13 -3.74 -0.32 -12.34
CA ALA A 13 -2.79 0.79 -12.32
C ALA A 13 -3.04 1.61 -11.05
N LEU A 14 -2.20 1.42 -10.05
CA LEU A 14 -2.24 2.23 -8.84
C LEU A 14 -1.50 3.55 -9.05
N LYS A 15 -1.78 4.53 -8.18
CA LYS A 15 -1.35 5.93 -8.29
C LYS A 15 0.13 6.17 -8.69
N ASN A 16 1.03 5.24 -8.36
CA ASN A 16 2.48 5.34 -8.59
C ASN A 16 3.00 4.26 -9.56
N THR A 17 2.13 3.74 -10.41
CA THR A 17 2.41 2.58 -11.23
C THR A 17 1.75 2.71 -12.59
N PHE A 18 2.55 2.70 -13.65
CA PHE A 18 2.06 2.77 -15.02
C PHE A 18 2.40 1.50 -15.80
N PHE A 19 1.43 0.99 -16.56
CA PHE A 19 1.63 -0.15 -17.46
C PHE A 19 1.83 0.35 -18.89
N SER A 20 2.98 0.03 -19.49
CA SER A 20 3.20 0.33 -20.91
C SER A 20 2.57 -0.75 -21.78
N SER A 21 1.72 -0.36 -22.72
CA SER A 21 1.16 -1.27 -23.73
C SER A 21 2.19 -1.67 -24.79
N LYS A 22 3.24 -0.86 -24.99
CA LYS A 22 4.31 -1.10 -25.97
C LYS A 22 5.38 -2.08 -25.47
N ASN A 23 5.58 -2.13 -24.15
CA ASN A 23 6.46 -3.08 -23.48
C ASN A 23 5.71 -3.58 -22.24
N PRO A 24 5.28 -4.85 -22.16
CA PRO A 24 4.43 -5.36 -21.08
C PRO A 24 5.20 -5.46 -19.76
N ARG A 25 5.55 -4.28 -19.23
CA ARG A 25 6.32 -4.03 -18.03
C ARG A 25 5.56 -3.00 -17.23
N LEU A 26 5.58 -3.22 -15.93
CA LEU A 26 5.04 -2.30 -14.95
C LEU A 26 6.16 -1.36 -14.51
N TYR A 27 5.95 -0.06 -14.70
CA TYR A 27 6.87 0.98 -14.29
C TYR A 27 6.39 1.55 -12.97
N HIS A 28 7.22 1.48 -11.94
CA HIS A 28 7.03 2.24 -10.72
C HIS A 28 7.59 3.65 -10.95
N ILE A 29 6.73 4.64 -10.74
CA ILE A 29 7.06 6.06 -10.83
C ILE A 29 6.86 6.69 -9.46
N ASP A 30 7.39 7.89 -9.23
CA ASP A 30 7.32 8.55 -7.93
C ASP A 30 7.93 7.68 -6.80
N LEU A 31 9.20 7.32 -7.01
CA LEU A 31 10.04 6.55 -6.10
C LEU A 31 10.47 7.37 -4.86
N GLY A 32 9.74 8.44 -4.50
CA GLY A 32 9.99 9.22 -3.30
C GLY A 32 9.70 8.41 -2.02
N GLU A 33 8.86 8.94 -1.14
CA GLU A 33 8.57 8.30 0.16
C GLU A 33 8.16 6.82 0.06
N THR A 34 7.55 6.40 -1.05
CA THR A 34 7.09 5.02 -1.28
C THR A 34 8.23 3.98 -1.37
N VAL A 35 9.41 4.36 -1.86
CA VAL A 35 10.55 3.42 -2.09
C VAL A 35 11.46 3.25 -0.88
N ILE A 36 11.36 4.17 0.09
CA ILE A 36 12.09 4.10 1.36
C ILE A 36 11.21 3.45 2.45
N THR A 37 10.09 2.84 2.07
CA THR A 37 9.21 2.13 3.01
C THR A 37 9.55 0.64 3.11
N HIS A 38 9.21 0.05 4.25
CA HIS A 38 9.32 -1.39 4.46
C HIS A 38 8.52 -2.14 3.36
N PRO A 39 9.10 -3.14 2.67
CA PRO A 39 8.51 -3.75 1.47
C PRO A 39 7.11 -4.34 1.70
N PHE A 40 6.86 -4.86 2.91
CA PHE A 40 5.52 -5.36 3.27
C PHE A 40 4.50 -4.22 3.49
N PHE A 41 4.93 -3.01 3.87
CA PHE A 41 4.04 -1.84 3.89
C PHE A 41 3.69 -1.38 2.48
N SER A 42 4.65 -1.43 1.54
CA SER A 42 4.37 -1.14 0.13
C SER A 42 3.38 -2.15 -0.45
N LEU A 43 3.57 -3.45 -0.17
CA LEU A 43 2.63 -4.51 -0.56
C LEU A 43 1.24 -4.30 0.06
N HIS A 44 1.18 -3.98 1.36
CA HIS A 44 -0.10 -3.74 2.02
C HIS A 44 -0.83 -2.55 1.39
N ASN A 45 -0.12 -1.43 1.19
CA ASN A 45 -0.71 -0.26 0.55
C ASN A 45 -1.16 -0.57 -0.87
N PHE A 46 -0.39 -1.32 -1.65
CA PHE A 46 -0.77 -1.80 -2.98
C PHE A 46 -2.12 -2.55 -2.94
N LEU A 47 -2.26 -3.57 -2.09
CA LEU A 47 -3.49 -4.35 -1.98
C LEU A 47 -4.66 -3.52 -1.43
N ARG A 48 -4.39 -2.59 -0.51
CA ARG A 48 -5.38 -1.64 0.03
C ARG A 48 -5.93 -0.72 -1.06
N GLN A 49 -5.08 -0.18 -1.92
CA GLN A 49 -5.55 0.66 -3.02
C GLN A 49 -6.31 -0.15 -4.07
N ALA A 50 -5.90 -1.39 -4.33
CA ALA A 50 -6.66 -2.32 -5.19
C ALA A 50 -8.06 -2.58 -4.61
N HIS A 51 -8.18 -2.74 -3.30
CA HIS A 51 -9.47 -2.84 -2.63
C HIS A 51 -10.32 -1.57 -2.77
N ILE A 52 -9.76 -0.40 -2.41
CA ILE A 52 -10.50 0.88 -2.38
C ILE A 52 -10.95 1.31 -3.78
N HIS A 53 -10.11 1.15 -4.80
CA HIS A 53 -10.36 1.71 -6.13
C HIS A 53 -10.90 0.69 -7.13
N HIS A 54 -10.68 -0.60 -6.89
CA HIS A 54 -11.04 -1.68 -7.83
C HIS A 54 -11.88 -2.79 -7.18
N GLY A 55 -12.26 -2.65 -5.91
CA GLY A 55 -13.17 -3.58 -5.24
C GLY A 55 -12.59 -4.96 -4.93
N VAL A 56 -11.27 -5.16 -5.09
CA VAL A 56 -10.60 -6.44 -4.81
C VAL A 56 -10.71 -6.79 -3.33
N LYS A 57 -11.27 -7.94 -2.97
CA LYS A 57 -11.49 -8.33 -1.56
C LYS A 57 -10.47 -9.34 -1.07
N GLU A 58 -10.11 -9.22 0.21
CA GLU A 58 -9.28 -10.20 0.91
C GLU A 58 -10.07 -11.52 1.07
N GLY A 59 -9.68 -12.54 0.30
CA GLY A 59 -10.41 -13.81 0.16
C GLY A 59 -10.76 -14.15 -1.29
N GLU A 60 -10.70 -13.18 -2.21
CA GLU A 60 -10.87 -13.45 -3.63
C GLU A 60 -9.59 -14.02 -4.25
N ALA A 61 -9.74 -14.88 -5.25
CA ALA A 61 -8.61 -15.45 -5.97
C ALA A 61 -7.67 -14.36 -6.54
N CYS A 62 -8.23 -13.25 -7.04
CA CYS A 62 -7.47 -12.12 -7.55
C CYS A 62 -6.57 -11.47 -6.47
N TYR A 63 -7.06 -11.35 -5.24
CA TYR A 63 -6.26 -10.83 -4.12
C TYR A 63 -5.07 -11.74 -3.83
N HIS A 64 -5.30 -13.05 -3.72
CA HIS A 64 -4.24 -14.02 -3.44
C HIS A 64 -3.22 -14.09 -4.57
N GLN A 65 -3.66 -13.96 -5.82
CA GLN A 65 -2.78 -13.89 -6.98
C GLN A 65 -1.89 -12.64 -6.96
N LEU A 66 -2.45 -11.47 -6.65
CA LEU A 66 -1.70 -10.23 -6.50
C LEU A 66 -0.65 -10.33 -5.38
N GLN A 67 -1.06 -10.86 -4.23
CA GLN A 67 -0.18 -11.09 -3.09
C GLN A 67 0.97 -12.05 -3.44
N ALA A 68 0.65 -13.20 -4.04
CA ALA A 68 1.64 -14.20 -4.43
C ALA A 68 2.64 -13.65 -5.46
N ALA A 69 2.17 -12.88 -6.46
CA ALA A 69 3.02 -12.26 -7.46
C ALA A 69 4.05 -11.28 -6.85
N CYS A 70 3.73 -10.63 -5.74
CA CYS A 70 4.67 -9.76 -5.04
C CYS A 70 5.66 -10.54 -4.14
N LEU A 71 5.26 -11.70 -3.62
CA LEU A 71 6.06 -12.52 -2.71
C LEU A 71 6.97 -13.53 -3.44
N VAL A 72 6.65 -13.92 -4.68
CA VAL A 72 7.35 -14.99 -5.41
C VAL A 72 8.85 -14.75 -5.61
N ASN A 73 9.30 -13.49 -5.60
CA ASN A 73 10.70 -13.13 -5.81
C ASN A 73 11.53 -13.11 -4.52
N TRP A 74 10.96 -13.52 -3.38
CA TRP A 74 11.62 -13.54 -2.07
C TRP A 74 12.18 -14.92 -1.75
N PHE A 75 13.20 -15.33 -2.52
CA PHE A 75 13.71 -16.71 -2.55
C PHE A 75 14.28 -17.22 -1.21
N ASP A 76 14.75 -16.32 -0.34
CA ASP A 76 15.39 -16.68 0.93
C ASP A 76 14.40 -17.09 2.03
N PHE A 77 13.09 -16.96 1.79
CA PHE A 77 12.06 -17.17 2.81
C PHE A 77 10.96 -18.12 2.33
N THR A 78 10.45 -18.93 3.25
CA THR A 78 9.30 -19.78 2.98
C THR A 78 8.01 -18.93 2.84
N PRO A 79 7.02 -19.37 2.04
CA PRO A 79 5.74 -18.67 1.93
C PRO A 79 5.08 -18.37 3.27
N ASN A 80 5.13 -19.31 4.23
CA ASN A 80 4.54 -19.12 5.56
C ASN A 80 5.24 -18.00 6.36
N GLN A 81 6.57 -17.90 6.28
CA GLN A 81 7.31 -16.81 6.92
C GLN A 81 6.95 -15.46 6.31
N LEU A 82 6.87 -15.39 4.97
CA LEU A 82 6.48 -14.18 4.25
C LEU A 82 5.05 -13.74 4.59
N LEU A 83 4.11 -14.69 4.65
CA LEU A 83 2.72 -14.40 5.03
C LEU A 83 2.61 -13.93 6.47
N LYS A 84 3.39 -14.51 7.40
CA LYS A 84 3.44 -14.07 8.80
C LYS A 84 4.00 -12.65 8.92
N ALA A 85 5.12 -12.36 8.24
CA ALA A 85 5.70 -11.02 8.18
C ALA A 85 4.74 -10.01 7.56
N PHE A 86 4.04 -10.40 6.48
CA PHE A 86 3.02 -9.58 5.86
C PHE A 86 1.85 -9.30 6.79
N SER A 87 1.33 -10.31 7.49
CA SER A 87 0.27 -10.16 8.49
C SER A 87 0.65 -9.15 9.57
N LEU A 88 1.87 -9.25 10.12
CA LEU A 88 2.39 -8.28 11.08
C LEU A 88 2.46 -6.87 10.48
N ALA A 89 2.93 -6.76 9.23
CA ALA A 89 2.98 -5.48 8.55
C ALA A 89 1.59 -4.86 8.35
N LYS A 90 0.56 -5.65 8.04
CA LYS A 90 -0.84 -5.17 7.98
C LYS A 90 -1.29 -4.57 9.31
N THR A 91 -0.97 -5.24 10.42
CA THR A 91 -1.30 -4.77 11.77
C THR A 91 -0.61 -3.45 12.11
N LEU A 92 0.66 -3.29 11.73
CA LEU A 92 1.46 -2.10 12.04
C LEU A 92 1.22 -0.94 11.07
N TRP A 93 0.70 -1.20 9.88
CA TRP A 93 0.57 -0.21 8.81
C TRP A 93 -0.28 1.02 9.21
N PRO A 94 -1.39 0.91 9.94
CA PRO A 94 -2.14 2.08 10.39
C PRO A 94 -1.31 2.98 11.32
N ILE A 95 -0.51 2.43 12.24
CA ILE A 95 0.41 3.22 13.07
C ILE A 95 1.44 3.93 12.19
N TYR A 96 2.07 3.20 11.27
CA TYR A 96 3.05 3.78 10.35
C TYR A 96 2.45 4.94 9.54
N SER A 97 1.22 4.78 9.07
CA SER A 97 0.50 5.79 8.29
C SER A 97 0.07 7.00 9.13
N ALA A 98 -0.28 6.77 10.40
CA ALA A 98 -0.53 7.83 11.38
C ALA A 98 0.74 8.67 11.60
N LEU A 99 1.89 8.03 11.80
CA LEU A 99 3.18 8.72 11.93
C LEU A 99 3.53 9.53 10.68
N GLY A 100 3.30 8.99 9.49
CA GLY A 100 3.48 9.74 8.23
C GLY A 100 2.60 10.99 8.16
N ALA A 101 1.31 10.86 8.51
CA ALA A 101 0.39 12.00 8.56
C ALA A 101 0.84 13.05 9.61
N TYR A 102 1.30 12.62 10.77
CA TYR A 102 1.82 13.50 11.82
C TYR A 102 3.07 14.25 11.37
N ARG A 103 4.03 13.56 10.72
CA ARG A 103 5.23 14.19 10.16
C ARG A 103 4.88 15.26 9.14
N LEU A 104 3.97 14.94 8.20
CA LEU A 104 3.50 15.90 7.20
C LEU A 104 2.93 17.16 7.87
N MET A 105 2.07 17.01 8.88
CA MET A 105 1.47 18.13 9.62
C MET A 105 2.50 19.03 10.30
N ASN A 106 3.63 18.48 10.76
CA ASN A 106 4.70 19.24 11.40
C ASN A 106 5.72 19.84 10.42
N SER A 107 5.75 19.38 9.17
CA SER A 107 6.68 19.88 8.15
C SER A 107 6.12 20.99 7.27
N ILE A 108 4.87 21.40 7.48
CA ILE A 108 4.18 22.39 6.64
C ILE A 108 3.46 23.43 7.51
N ASN A 109 3.06 24.55 6.89
CA ASN A 109 2.21 25.53 7.55
C ASN A 109 0.85 24.91 7.92
N LEU A 110 0.59 24.77 9.21
CA LEU A 110 -0.61 24.14 9.76
C LEU A 110 -1.91 24.83 9.31
N ASN A 111 -1.91 26.16 9.17
CA ASN A 111 -3.11 26.90 8.74
C ASN A 111 -3.41 26.63 7.28
N ALA A 112 -2.39 26.65 6.40
CA ALA A 112 -2.55 26.30 4.99
C ALA A 112 -3.01 24.85 4.82
N PHE A 113 -2.44 23.92 5.59
CA PHE A 113 -2.85 22.52 5.59
C PHE A 113 -4.31 22.34 6.02
N ARG A 114 -4.73 22.99 7.11
CA ARG A 114 -6.12 22.94 7.61
C ARG A 114 -7.10 23.50 6.59
N LEU A 115 -6.75 24.59 5.90
CA LEU A 115 -7.59 25.16 4.84
C LEU A 115 -7.71 24.21 3.63
N TYR A 116 -6.59 23.65 3.16
CA TYR A 116 -6.58 22.73 2.02
C TYR A 116 -7.37 21.44 2.29
N TYR A 117 -7.30 20.92 3.52
CA TYR A 117 -7.94 19.67 3.93
C TYR A 117 -9.22 19.85 4.76
N ALA A 118 -9.80 21.06 4.80
CA ALA A 118 -10.92 21.42 5.69
C ALA A 118 -12.13 20.46 5.58
N ASN A 119 -12.43 19.98 4.37
CA ASN A 119 -13.57 19.11 4.08
C ASN A 119 -13.18 17.63 3.96
N THR A 120 -11.98 17.25 4.42
CA THR A 120 -11.51 15.87 4.36
C THR A 120 -11.38 15.27 5.75
N PRO A 121 -11.69 13.97 5.93
CA PRO A 121 -11.46 13.30 7.20
C PRO A 121 -9.99 13.41 7.62
N ASN A 122 -9.75 13.76 8.88
CA ASN A 122 -8.39 13.86 9.43
C ASN A 122 -7.66 12.51 9.30
N ARG A 123 -6.58 12.48 8.52
CA ARG A 123 -5.84 11.26 8.20
C ARG A 123 -5.20 10.61 9.43
N LEU A 124 -4.65 11.41 10.34
CA LEU A 124 -4.06 10.93 11.59
C LEU A 124 -5.13 10.20 12.43
N ALA A 125 -6.25 10.87 12.69
CA ALA A 125 -7.36 10.29 13.45
C ALA A 125 -7.94 9.05 12.77
N ARG A 126 -8.05 9.06 11.43
CA ARG A 126 -8.52 7.90 10.66
C ARG A 126 -7.63 6.67 10.89
N TYR A 127 -6.32 6.81 10.75
CA TYR A 127 -5.41 5.67 10.88
C TYR A 127 -5.30 5.15 12.31
N LEU A 128 -5.37 6.04 13.32
CA LEU A 128 -5.42 5.61 14.72
C LEU A 128 -6.69 4.84 15.05
N LYS A 129 -7.86 5.30 14.58
CA LYS A 129 -9.12 4.56 14.74
C LYS A 129 -9.06 3.20 14.06
N GLU A 130 -8.48 3.14 12.87
CA GLU A 130 -8.30 1.87 12.15
C GLU A 130 -7.40 0.90 12.93
N TYR A 131 -6.31 1.38 13.54
CA TYR A 131 -5.47 0.54 14.39
C TYR A 131 -6.24 -0.04 15.57
N LEU A 132 -7.00 0.81 16.28
CA LEU A 132 -7.78 0.41 17.45
C LEU A 132 -8.88 -0.60 17.09
N ASN A 133 -9.58 -0.40 15.98
CA ASN A 133 -10.64 -1.32 15.55
C ASN A 133 -10.11 -2.68 15.10
N ASN A 134 -8.87 -2.76 14.64
CA ASN A 134 -8.27 -3.99 14.15
C ASN A 134 -7.53 -4.79 15.24
N ASN A 135 -7.27 -4.19 16.41
CA ASN A 135 -6.41 -4.76 17.46
C ASN A 135 -6.93 -4.57 18.91
N GLY A 136 -8.08 -3.91 19.10
CA GLY A 136 -8.79 -3.81 20.38
C GLY A 136 -9.89 -4.83 20.48
#